data_AF-A0A1M6C6H2-F1
#
_entry.id   AF-A0A1M6C6H2-F1
#
_cell.length_a   1.000
_cell.length_b   1.000
_cell.length_c   1.000
_cell.angle_alpha   90.00
_cell.angle_beta   90.00
_cell.angle_gamma   90.00
#
_symmetry.space_group_name_H-M   'P 1'
#
loop_
_entity.id
_entity.type
_entity.pdbx_description
1 polymer ?
#
loop_
_entity_poly.entity_id
_entity_poly.type
_entity_poly.pdbx_seq_one_letter_code
_entity_poly.pdbx_strand_id
1 'polypeptide(L)' 'MKFRINPLTSDILISIYVLATLYLRFKFESETYTSPMLSIVMGVCFVLIIWVLIKLKVLNPNWFGLLNSKKQ' A
#
# COMPACT_ATOMS: atom_id res chain seq x y z
N MET A 1 4.43 21.20 -13.76
CA MET A 1 4.37 19.91 -14.50
C MET A 1 3.57 18.92 -13.67
N LYS A 2 2.48 18.36 -14.20
CA LYS A 2 1.61 17.43 -13.46
C LYS A 2 2.23 16.03 -13.53
N PHE A 3 3.11 15.67 -12.58
CA PHE A 3 3.61 14.31 -12.39
C PHE A 3 2.44 13.39 -11.98
N ARG A 4 1.64 12.97 -12.95
CA ARG A 4 0.58 11.98 -12.74
C ARG A 4 1.12 10.66 -13.24
N ILE A 5 1.51 9.80 -12.31
CA ILE A 5 1.87 8.43 -12.61
C ILE A 5 0.61 7.73 -13.16
N ASN A 6 0.77 6.91 -14.20
CA ASN A 6 -0.33 6.20 -14.84
C ASN A 6 -1.12 5.38 -13.77
N PRO A 7 -2.46 5.29 -13.84
CA PRO A 7 -3.25 4.66 -12.78
C PRO A 7 -2.90 3.19 -12.55
N LEU A 8 -2.56 2.46 -13.62
CA LEU A 8 -2.12 1.07 -13.54
C LEU A 8 -0.81 0.91 -12.77
N THR A 9 0.16 1.79 -13.00
CA THR A 9 1.44 1.77 -12.29
C THR A 9 1.25 2.10 -10.81
N SER A 10 0.32 3.00 -10.49
CA SER A 10 -0.03 3.30 -9.10
C SER A 10 -0.65 2.09 -8.39
N ASP A 11 -1.58 1.37 -9.04
CA ASP A 11 -2.18 0.15 -8.48
C ASP A 11 -1.13 -0.96 -8.24
N ILE A 12 -0.19 -1.15 -9.17
CA ILE A 12 0.92 -2.13 -9.02
C ILE A 12 1.81 -1.75 -7.84
N LEU A 13 2.20 -0.48 -7.72
CA LEU A 13 3.03 -0.01 -6.61
C LEU A 13 2.35 -0.22 -5.26
N ILE A 14 1.05 0.07 -5.15
CA ILE A 14 0.28 -0.14 -3.91
C ILE A 14 0.18 -1.64 -3.60
N SER A 15 -0.04 -2.49 -4.60
CA SER A 15 -0.08 -3.94 -4.42
C SER A 15 1.25 -4.49 -3.88
N ILE A 16 2.37 -4.11 -4.52
CA ILE A 16 3.72 -4.49 -4.06
C ILE A 16 3.99 -3.96 -2.64
N TYR A 17 3.57 -2.73 -2.35
CA TYR A 17 3.71 -2.14 -1.02
C TYR A 17 2.94 -2.93 0.04
N VAL A 18 1.69 -3.32 -0.24
CA VAL A 18 0.87 -4.12 0.68
C VAL A 18 1.50 -5.50 0.90
N LEU A 19 2.00 -6.14 -0.16
CA LEU A 19 2.69 -7.43 -0.05
C LEU A 19 3.98 -7.32 0.78
N ALA A 20 4.80 -6.30 0.54
CA ALA A 20 6.02 -6.06 1.27
C ALA A 20 5.77 -5.73 2.74
N THR A 21 4.74 -4.93 3.05
CA THR A 21 4.36 -4.60 4.43
C THR A 21 3.78 -5.81 5.16
N LEU A 22 3.00 -6.68 4.50
CA LEU A 22 2.58 -7.96 5.07
C LEU A 22 3.77 -8.88 5.36
N TYR A 23 4.72 -8.98 4.42
CA TYR A 23 5.91 -9.81 4.61
C TYR A 23 6.75 -9.33 5.80
N LEU A 24 7.02 -8.02 5.88
CA LEU A 24 7.70 -7.42 7.02
C LEU A 24 6.92 -7.65 8.32
N ARG A 25 5.59 -7.54 8.29
CA ARG A 25 4.72 -7.79 9.45
C ARG A 25 4.94 -9.19 10.00
N PHE A 26 4.88 -10.22 9.15
CA PHE A 26 5.12 -11.60 9.59
C PHE A 26 6.53 -11.81 10.15
N LYS A 27 7.54 -11.21 9.52
CA LYS A 27 8.93 -11.31 9.98
C LYS A 27 9.16 -10.61 11.33
N PHE A 28 8.55 -9.46 11.55
CA PHE A 28 8.64 -8.74 12.83
C PHE A 28 7.89 -9.47 13.95
N GLU A 29 6.71 -10.02 13.64
CA GLU A 29 5.91 -10.80 14.60
C GLU A 29 6.60 -12.11 15.00
N SER A 30 7.38 -12.72 14.11
CA SER A 30 8.14 -13.94 14.43
C SER A 30 9.35 -13.70 15.33
N GLU A 31 9.95 -12.51 15.31
CA GLU A 31 11.20 -12.23 16.05
C GLU A 31 11.00 -11.37 17.30
N THR A 32 9.86 -10.69 17.42
CA THR A 32 9.59 -9.76 18.53
C THR A 32 8.26 -10.09 19.20
N TYR A 33 8.21 -9.99 20.53
CA TYR A 33 6.96 -10.10 21.27
C TYR A 33 6.09 -8.85 21.01
N THR A 34 5.33 -8.87 19.92
CA THR A 34 4.46 -7.76 19.52
C THR A 34 3.17 -7.79 20.31
N SER A 35 2.97 -6.79 21.18
CA SER A 35 1.69 -6.63 21.86
C SER A 35 0.57 -6.24 20.87
N PRO A 36 -0.70 -6.57 21.15
CA PRO A 36 -1.82 -6.20 20.28
C PRO A 36 -1.90 -4.71 19.98
N MET A 37 -1.50 -3.87 20.94
CA MET A 37 -1.47 -2.42 20.79
C MET A 37 -0.44 -1.97 19.75
N LEU A 38 0.79 -2.52 19.81
CA LEU A 38 1.83 -2.22 18.83
C LEU A 38 1.43 -2.70 17.42
N SER A 39 0.77 -3.84 17.33
CA SER A 39 0.24 -4.42 16.11
C SER A 39 -0.77 -3.47 15.42
N ILE A 40 -1.67 -2.87 16.18
CA ILE A 40 -2.64 -1.89 15.66
C ILE A 40 -1.93 -0.61 15.21
N VAL A 41 -1.02 -0.06 16.03
CA VAL A 41 -0.30 1.18 15.71
C VAL A 41 0.54 1.01 14.44
N MET A 42 1.25 -0.11 14.29
CA MET A 42 2.03 -0.39 13.07
C MET A 42 1.13 -0.49 11.83
N GLY A 43 -0.05 -1.12 11.97
CA GLY A 43 -1.01 -1.25 10.88
C GLY A 43 -1.55 0.11 10.42
N VAL A 44 -1.95 0.96 11.37
CA VAL A 44 -2.39 2.33 11.08
C VAL A 44 -1.27 3.13 10.42
N CYS A 45 -0.03 2.98 10.87
CA CYS A 45 1.12 3.66 10.27
C CYS A 45 1.33 3.28 8.78
N PHE A 46 1.20 2.00 8.44
CA PHE A 46 1.28 1.54 7.03
C PHE A 46 0.15 2.10 6.16
N VAL A 47 -1.07 2.18 6.70
CA VAL A 47 -2.21 2.78 5.98
C VAL A 47 -2.02 4.29 5.78
N LEU A 48 -1.48 5.00 6.79
CA LEU A 48 -1.21 6.44 6.72
C LEU A 48 -0.19 6.79 5.63
N ILE A 49 0.85 5.96 5.44
CA ILE A 49 1.82 6.15 4.36
C ILE A 49 1.10 6.13 3.01
N ILE A 50 0.27 5.12 2.73
CA ILE A 50 -0.52 5.04 1.49
C ILE A 50 -1.42 6.27 1.33
N TRP A 51 -2.10 6.68 2.40
CA TRP A 51 -2.96 7.88 2.39
C TRP A 51 -2.16 9.12 1.99
N VAL A 52 -1.05 9.41 2.66
CA VAL A 52 -0.23 10.60 2.37
C VAL A 52 0.23 10.60 0.93
N LEU A 53 0.67 9.46 0.39
CA LEU A 53 1.12 9.34 -1.00
C LEU A 53 -0.02 9.61 -2.02
N ILE A 54 -1.26 9.21 -1.70
CA ILE A 54 -2.44 9.52 -2.51
C ILE A 54 -2.80 11.00 -2.39
N LYS A 55 -2.77 11.55 -1.17
CA LYS A 55 -3.13 12.95 -0.90
C LYS A 55 -2.15 13.94 -1.53
N LEU A 56 -0.87 13.58 -1.58
CA LEU A 56 0.17 14.33 -2.30
C LEU A 56 0.07 14.21 -3.83
N LYS A 57 -0.92 13.47 -4.36
CA LYS A 57 -1.10 13.16 -5.79
C LYS A 57 0.12 12.49 -6.43
N VAL A 58 0.97 11.86 -5.62
CA VAL A 58 2.09 11.05 -6.11
C VAL A 58 1.54 9.77 -6.74
N LEU A 59 0.58 9.12 -6.07
CA LEU A 59 -0.18 8.00 -6.62
C LEU A 59 -1.58 8.44 -7.04
N ASN A 60 -2.00 7.98 -8.23
CA ASN A 60 -3.36 8.15 -8.75
C ASN A 60 -3.96 6.77 -8.96
N PRO A 61 -4.28 6.03 -7.88
CA PRO A 61 -4.76 4.67 -7.99
C PRO A 61 -6.10 4.62 -8.74
N ASN A 62 -6.31 3.52 -9.48
CA ASN A 62 -7.56 3.24 -10.17
C ASN A 62 -8.49 2.35 -9.33
N TRP A 63 -8.06 1.96 -8.12
CA TRP A 63 -8.73 1.07 -7.16
C TRP A 63 -9.07 -0.34 -7.64
N PHE A 64 -9.39 -0.52 -8.91
CA PHE A 64 -9.70 -1.79 -9.57
C PHE A 64 -9.32 -1.76 -11.06
N GLY A 65 -8.33 -0.94 -11.45
CA GLY A 65 -7.95 -0.79 -12.86
C GLY A 65 -7.28 -2.02 -13.46
N LEU A 66 -6.53 -2.78 -12.65
CA LEU A 66 -5.94 -4.07 -13.05
C LEU A 66 -6.99 -5.15 -13.29
N LEU A 67 -8.08 -5.17 -12.51
CA LEU A 67 -9.17 -6.15 -12.64
C LEU A 67 -10.13 -5.83 -13.79
N ASN A 68 -10.11 -4.58 -14.26
CA ASN A 68 -10.82 -4.12 -15.47
C ASN A 68 -9.92 -4.06 -16.71
N SER A 69 -8.77 -4.75 -16.71
CA SER A 69 -7.90 -4.85 -17.89
C SER A 69 -8.61 -5.62 -19.00
N LYS A 70 -9.42 -4.89 -19.78
CA LYS A 70 -10.15 -5.29 -20.98
C LYS A 70 -10.82 -6.65 -20.92
N LYS A 71 -12.15 -6.60 -20.78
CA LYS A 71 -13.03 -7.45 -21.57
C LYS A 71 -12.70 -7.19 -23.06
N GLN A 72 -11.82 -7.97 -23.65
CA GLN A 72 -11.64 -8.06 -25.10
C GLN A 72 -11.61 -9.53 -25.47
#